data_AF-A0A2M8H578-F1
#
_entry.id   AF-A0A2M8H578-F1
#
_cell.length_a   1.000
_cell.length_b   1.000
_cell.length_c   1.000
_cell.angle_alpha   90.00
_cell.angle_beta   90.00
_cell.angle_gamma   90.00
#
_symmetry.space_group_name_H-M   'P 1'
#
loop_
_entity.id
_entity.type
_entity.pdbx_description
1 polymer ?
#
loop_
_entity_poly.entity_id
_entity_poly.type
_entity_poly.pdbx_seq_one_letter_code
_entity_poly.pdbx_strand_id
1 'polypeptide(L)'
;ELGVPSARPLVLHDITPQPIGVVTLYPGISSDVIANILQQPVRALILLSFGVGNAPQNPAMLALLSEASARGVIIVNLSQCLHGRVNMGGYATGNALSRAGVISGFDMTAEAALTKLHFLLSQDLPAPRIRELMQQSLRGELTP
;
A
#
# COMPACT_ATOMS: atom_id res chain seq x y z
N GLU A 1 -20.77 -23.22 14.76
CA GLU A 1 -19.84 -24.10 15.52
C GLU A 1 -18.82 -23.21 16.21
N LEU A 2 -18.55 -23.45 17.50
CA LEU A 2 -17.45 -22.78 18.19
C LEU A 2 -16.13 -23.45 17.77
N GLY A 3 -15.09 -22.67 17.51
CA GLY A 3 -13.79 -23.18 17.05
C GLY A 3 -13.12 -24.10 18.08
N VAL A 4 -12.41 -25.11 17.60
CA VAL A 4 -11.65 -26.05 18.45
C VAL A 4 -10.46 -25.31 19.10
N PRO A 5 -10.26 -25.40 20.43
CA PRO A 5 -9.14 -24.75 21.10
C PRO A 5 -7.80 -25.15 20.49
N SER A 6 -6.98 -24.16 20.13
CA SER A 6 -5.63 -24.39 19.63
C SER A 6 -4.65 -24.56 20.79
N ALA A 7 -3.77 -25.55 20.72
CA ALA A 7 -2.64 -25.70 21.65
C ALA A 7 -1.49 -24.71 21.35
N ARG A 8 -1.60 -23.90 20.29
CA ARG A 8 -0.58 -22.90 19.97
C ARG A 8 -0.64 -21.75 20.97
N PRO A 9 0.52 -21.24 21.47
CA PRO A 9 0.54 -20.07 22.33
C PRO A 9 -0.15 -18.88 21.68
N LEU A 10 -0.96 -18.17 22.45
CA LEU A 10 -1.54 -16.90 22.03
C LEU A 10 -0.42 -15.84 21.95
N VAL A 11 -0.17 -15.33 20.76
CA VAL A 11 0.74 -14.21 20.53
C VAL A 11 -0.09 -12.97 20.25
N LEU A 12 0.07 -11.96 21.09
CA LEU A 12 -0.56 -10.66 20.93
C LEU A 12 0.44 -9.69 20.31
N HIS A 13 -0.05 -8.86 19.38
CA HIS A 13 0.74 -7.81 18.76
C HIS A 13 0.07 -6.48 19.02
N ASP A 14 0.84 -5.54 19.57
CA ASP A 14 0.36 -4.17 19.76
C ASP A 14 0.30 -3.43 18.42
N ILE A 15 -0.74 -2.63 18.26
CA ILE A 15 -0.93 -1.73 17.11
C ILE A 15 -0.97 -0.31 17.65
N THR A 16 -0.12 0.54 17.10
CA THR A 16 0.00 1.96 17.45
C THR A 16 -0.48 2.83 16.29
N PRO A 17 -0.95 4.06 16.55
CA PRO A 17 -1.33 4.98 15.48
C PRO A 17 -0.18 5.22 14.50
N GLN A 18 -0.48 5.17 13.20
CA GLN A 18 0.52 5.45 12.15
C GLN A 18 0.02 6.57 11.23
N PRO A 19 0.89 7.52 10.86
CA PRO A 19 0.56 8.56 9.88
C PRO A 19 0.54 7.94 8.47
N ILE A 20 -0.65 7.52 8.03
CA ILE A 20 -0.89 6.90 6.73
C ILE A 20 -1.77 7.83 5.89
N GLY A 21 -1.26 8.22 4.73
CA GLY A 21 -2.04 8.93 3.72
C GLY A 21 -2.87 7.96 2.88
N VAL A 22 -4.07 8.37 2.50
CA VAL A 22 -4.90 7.69 1.51
C VAL A 22 -5.28 8.71 0.44
N VAL A 23 -4.97 8.42 -0.82
CA VAL A 23 -5.28 9.32 -1.93
C VAL A 23 -6.03 8.57 -3.02
N THR A 24 -7.15 9.14 -3.45
CA THR A 24 -7.88 8.68 -4.62
C THR A 24 -7.35 9.40 -5.85
N LEU A 25 -6.90 8.65 -6.84
CA LEU A 25 -6.51 9.23 -8.12
C LEU A 25 -7.77 9.63 -8.89
N TYR A 26 -7.71 10.77 -9.57
CA TYR A 26 -8.74 11.25 -10.47
C TYR A 26 -8.10 11.95 -11.67
N PRO A 27 -8.77 11.99 -12.84
CA PRO A 27 -8.24 12.73 -13.98
C PRO A 27 -7.97 14.19 -13.60
N GLY A 28 -6.72 14.64 -13.78
CA GLY A 28 -6.29 16.00 -13.43
C GLY A 28 -5.82 16.21 -11.99
N ILE A 29 -5.64 15.14 -11.18
CA ILE A 29 -5.00 15.28 -9.85
C ILE A 29 -3.64 15.98 -9.98
N SER A 30 -3.42 17.04 -9.20
CA SER A 30 -2.15 17.76 -9.16
C SER A 30 -1.10 16.96 -8.40
N SER A 31 0.16 17.01 -8.87
CA SER A 31 1.31 16.53 -8.11
C SER A 31 1.44 17.18 -6.74
N ASP A 32 0.93 18.41 -6.57
CA ASP A 32 1.00 19.14 -5.29
C ASP A 32 0.15 18.50 -4.21
N VAL A 33 -0.99 17.90 -4.58
CA VAL A 33 -1.83 17.13 -3.64
C VAL A 33 -1.04 15.96 -3.08
N ILE A 34 -0.32 15.25 -3.94
CA ILE A 34 0.52 14.12 -3.56
C ILE A 34 1.73 14.59 -2.74
N ALA A 35 2.36 15.70 -3.14
CA ALA A 35 3.47 16.30 -2.40
C ALA A 35 3.07 16.70 -0.96
N ASN A 36 1.87 17.26 -0.78
CA ASN A 36 1.34 17.64 0.53
C ASN A 36 1.09 16.42 1.42
N ILE A 37 0.48 15.36 0.88
CA ILE A 37 0.23 14.12 1.63
C ILE A 37 1.55 13.43 2.02
N LEU A 38 2.57 13.57 1.17
CA LEU A 38 3.89 12.96 1.36
C LEU A 38 4.81 13.72 2.34
N GLN A 39 4.37 14.87 2.86
CA GLN A 39 5.10 15.58 3.90
C GLN A 39 5.19 14.75 5.18
N GLN A 40 6.26 14.97 5.95
CA GLN A 40 6.43 14.32 7.25
C GLN A 40 5.24 14.67 8.18
N PRO A 41 4.81 13.74 9.05
CA PRO A 41 5.48 12.49 9.42
C PRO A 41 5.02 11.24 8.64
N VAL A 42 4.49 11.35 7.41
CA VAL A 42 3.88 10.20 6.72
C VAL A 42 4.83 9.01 6.60
N ARG A 43 4.36 7.82 7.01
CA ARG A 43 5.11 6.55 6.94
C ARG A 43 4.62 5.61 5.85
N ALA A 44 3.38 5.77 5.41
CA ALA A 44 2.83 5.02 4.29
C ALA A 44 1.80 5.84 3.50
N LEU A 45 1.60 5.45 2.24
CA LEU A 45 0.61 6.02 1.34
C LEU A 45 -0.14 4.90 0.63
N ILE A 46 -1.48 4.93 0.69
CA ILE A 46 -2.34 4.11 -0.15
C ILE A 46 -2.78 4.95 -1.36
N LEU A 47 -2.45 4.48 -2.56
CA LEU A 47 -2.93 5.03 -3.83
C LEU A 47 -4.14 4.21 -4.27
N LEU A 48 -5.34 4.82 -4.31
CA LEU A 48 -6.50 4.22 -4.96
C LEU A 48 -6.48 4.64 -6.44
N SER A 49 -6.07 3.70 -7.28
CA SER A 49 -5.82 3.91 -8.71
C SER A 49 -6.95 3.33 -9.59
N PHE A 50 -6.91 3.57 -10.89
CA PHE A 50 -7.96 3.15 -11.80
C PHE A 50 -7.83 1.66 -12.19
N GLY A 51 -8.96 0.94 -12.17
CA GLY A 51 -9.05 -0.41 -12.73
C GLY A 51 -8.00 -1.36 -12.14
N VAL A 52 -7.16 -1.92 -13.00
CA VAL A 52 -6.14 -2.91 -12.62
C VAL A 52 -4.85 -2.30 -12.02
N GLY A 53 -4.85 -1.04 -11.59
CA GLY A 53 -3.66 -0.41 -10.99
C GLY A 53 -3.11 0.80 -11.75
N ASN A 54 -3.89 1.40 -12.65
CA ASN A 54 -3.40 2.45 -13.55
C ASN A 54 -3.39 3.82 -12.87
N ALA A 55 -2.26 4.52 -12.97
CA ALA A 55 -2.10 5.90 -12.53
C ALA A 55 -1.64 6.80 -13.69
N PRO A 56 -1.85 8.13 -13.60
CA PRO A 56 -1.29 9.08 -14.54
C PRO A 56 0.23 8.92 -14.66
N GLN A 57 0.78 8.98 -15.88
CA GLN A 57 2.23 8.93 -16.10
C GLN A 57 2.88 10.32 -16.00
N ASN A 58 2.46 11.13 -15.03
CA ASN A 58 3.04 12.45 -14.80
C ASN A 58 4.45 12.30 -14.20
N PRO A 59 5.52 12.83 -14.84
CA PRO A 59 6.89 12.68 -14.35
C PRO A 59 7.13 13.25 -12.94
N ALA A 60 6.51 14.39 -12.61
CA ALA A 60 6.65 15.01 -11.29
C ALA A 60 6.01 14.15 -10.20
N MET A 61 4.84 13.57 -10.48
CA MET A 61 4.21 12.61 -9.56
C MET A 61 5.09 11.37 -9.33
N LEU A 62 5.61 10.77 -10.41
CA LEU A 62 6.47 9.59 -10.30
C LEU A 62 7.77 9.90 -9.53
N ALA A 63 8.35 11.09 -9.71
CA ALA A 63 9.50 11.55 -8.95
C ALA A 63 9.19 11.67 -7.46
N LEU A 64 8.06 12.29 -7.09
CA LEU A 64 7.61 12.39 -5.69
C LEU A 64 7.43 11.02 -5.03
N LEU A 65 6.81 10.07 -5.75
CA LEU A 65 6.63 8.69 -5.27
C LEU A 65 7.98 7.97 -5.10
N SER A 66 8.89 8.14 -6.06
CA SER A 66 10.23 7.55 -6.00
C SER A 66 11.04 8.08 -4.83
N GLU A 67 11.05 9.39 -4.62
CA GLU A 67 11.73 10.04 -3.49
C GLU A 67 11.14 9.57 -2.15
N ALA A 68 9.81 9.50 -2.06
CA ALA A 68 9.12 8.98 -0.88
C ALA A 68 9.47 7.53 -0.57
N SER A 69 9.48 6.70 -1.61
CA SER A 69 9.87 5.30 -1.47
C SER A 69 11.31 5.15 -1.01
N ALA A 70 12.24 5.95 -1.56
CA ALA A 70 13.66 5.94 -1.22
C ALA A 70 13.94 6.36 0.24
N ARG A 71 13.17 7.30 0.80
CA ARG A 71 13.25 7.65 2.23
C ARG A 71 12.52 6.69 3.17
N GLY A 72 11.94 5.61 2.65
CA GLY A 72 11.33 4.53 3.43
C GLY A 72 9.81 4.59 3.58
N VAL A 73 9.11 5.52 2.92
CA VAL A 73 7.63 5.55 2.91
C VAL A 73 7.10 4.34 2.13
N ILE A 74 6.21 3.56 2.76
CA ILE A 74 5.59 2.40 2.11
C ILE A 74 4.43 2.86 1.24
N ILE A 75 4.54 2.67 -0.08
CA ILE A 75 3.51 3.15 -1.01
C ILE A 75 2.81 1.95 -1.66
N VAL A 76 1.52 1.78 -1.38
CA VAL A 76 0.70 0.64 -1.80
C VAL A 76 -0.29 1.09 -2.87
N ASN A 77 -0.31 0.42 -4.00
CA ASN A 77 -1.27 0.64 -5.07
C ASN A 77 -2.46 -0.32 -4.91
N LEU A 78 -3.65 0.24 -4.74
CA LEU A 78 -4.93 -0.45 -4.74
C LEU A 78 -5.79 0.03 -5.90
N SER A 79 -6.84 -0.73 -6.21
CA SER A 79 -7.88 -0.27 -7.11
C SER A 79 -8.90 0.57 -6.34
N GLN A 80 -9.42 1.61 -6.97
CA GLN A 80 -10.64 2.28 -6.51
C GLN A 80 -11.92 1.49 -6.87
N CYS A 81 -11.82 0.45 -7.70
CA CYS A 81 -12.95 -0.42 -8.03
C CYS A 81 -13.28 -1.30 -6.82
N LEU A 82 -14.58 -1.50 -6.55
CA LEU A 82 -15.06 -2.33 -5.43
C LEU A 82 -14.55 -3.78 -5.49
N HIS A 83 -14.47 -4.31 -6.71
CA HIS A 83 -13.93 -5.64 -6.99
C HIS A 83 -12.86 -5.52 -8.07
N GLY A 84 -11.76 -6.23 -7.88
CA GLY A 84 -10.67 -6.25 -8.84
C GLY A 84 -9.35 -6.58 -8.18
N ARG A 85 -8.33 -6.73 -9.00
CA ARG A 85 -6.97 -7.02 -8.58
C ARG A 85 -6.02 -6.07 -9.29
N VAL A 86 -5.16 -5.42 -8.51
CA VAL A 86 -4.05 -4.65 -9.05
C VAL A 86 -3.02 -5.59 -9.66
N ASN A 87 -2.72 -5.38 -10.95
CA ASN A 87 -1.70 -6.09 -11.70
C ASN A 87 -0.74 -5.08 -12.33
N MET A 88 0.35 -4.81 -11.63
CA MET A 88 1.37 -3.85 -12.07
C MET A 88 2.35 -4.43 -13.11
N GLY A 89 2.29 -5.73 -13.38
CA GLY A 89 3.12 -6.38 -14.41
C GLY A 89 2.49 -6.38 -15.82
N GLY A 90 1.17 -6.23 -15.91
CA GLY A 90 0.43 -6.39 -17.18
C GLY A 90 0.42 -5.17 -18.11
N TYR A 91 0.78 -3.96 -17.63
CA TYR A 91 0.66 -2.72 -18.41
C TYR A 91 1.82 -1.73 -18.13
N ALA A 92 2.13 -0.86 -19.10
CA ALA A 92 3.23 0.10 -19.04
C ALA A 92 3.12 1.09 -17.86
N THR A 93 1.91 1.50 -17.51
CA THR A 93 1.56 2.35 -16.34
C THR A 93 1.91 1.68 -15.01
N GLY A 94 1.56 0.40 -14.84
CA GLY A 94 1.92 -0.38 -13.66
C GLY A 94 3.43 -0.51 -13.48
N ASN A 95 4.16 -0.67 -14.59
CA ASN A 95 5.62 -0.72 -14.60
C ASN A 95 6.24 0.60 -14.14
N ALA A 96 5.69 1.76 -14.55
CA ALA A 96 6.17 3.06 -14.11
C ALA A 96 6.05 3.26 -12.58
N LEU A 97 4.91 2.88 -11.99
CA LEU A 97 4.72 2.89 -10.55
C LEU A 97 5.67 1.93 -9.82
N SER A 98 5.86 0.72 -10.36
CA SER A 98 6.80 -0.27 -9.80
C SER A 98 8.23 0.28 -9.77
N ARG A 99 8.68 0.93 -10.86
CA ARG A 99 9.99 1.59 -10.91
C ARG A 99 10.12 2.76 -9.94
N ALA A 100 9.02 3.44 -9.61
CA ALA A 100 8.97 4.44 -8.54
C ALA A 100 8.92 3.83 -7.13
N GLY A 101 9.03 2.50 -7.01
CA GLY A 101 9.05 1.79 -5.73
C GLY A 101 7.68 1.67 -5.07
N VAL A 102 6.59 1.79 -5.83
CA VAL A 102 5.22 1.48 -5.39
C VAL A 102 5.00 -0.03 -5.49
N ILE A 103 4.36 -0.63 -4.47
CA ILE A 103 4.05 -2.06 -4.44
C ILE A 103 2.57 -2.32 -4.74
N SER A 104 2.26 -3.48 -5.31
CA SER A 104 0.87 -3.91 -5.52
C SER A 104 0.23 -4.31 -4.18
N GLY A 105 -1.00 -3.86 -3.93
CA GLY A 105 -1.85 -4.43 -2.89
C GLY A 105 -2.79 -5.53 -3.39
N PHE A 106 -2.64 -5.95 -4.65
CA PHE A 106 -3.45 -6.99 -5.30
C PHE A 106 -4.95 -6.73 -5.17
N ASP A 107 -5.68 -7.63 -4.52
CA ASP A 107 -7.12 -7.62 -4.29
C ASP A 107 -7.49 -7.28 -2.85
N MET A 108 -6.56 -6.73 -2.04
CA MET A 108 -6.89 -6.21 -0.72
C MET A 108 -7.93 -5.09 -0.81
N THR A 109 -8.88 -5.10 0.12
CA THR A 109 -9.70 -3.91 0.37
C THR A 109 -8.84 -2.78 0.96
N ALA A 110 -9.33 -1.55 0.87
CA ALA A 110 -8.64 -0.41 1.47
C ALA A 110 -8.51 -0.56 2.99
N GLU A 111 -9.52 -1.11 3.66
CA GLU A 111 -9.54 -1.38 5.10
C GLU A 111 -8.52 -2.45 5.49
N ALA A 112 -8.42 -3.53 4.71
CA ALA A 112 -7.44 -4.58 4.94
C ALA A 112 -6.01 -4.06 4.77
N ALA A 113 -5.74 -3.29 3.71
CA ALA A 113 -4.44 -2.68 3.47
C ALA A 113 -4.06 -1.66 4.56
N LEU A 114 -5.00 -0.80 4.99
CA LEU A 114 -4.78 0.17 6.06
C LEU A 114 -4.48 -0.53 7.39
N THR A 115 -5.26 -1.55 7.72
CA THR A 115 -5.07 -2.36 8.95
C THR A 115 -3.73 -3.08 8.93
N LYS A 116 -3.37 -3.68 7.79
CA LYS A 116 -2.10 -4.39 7.62
C LYS A 116 -0.90 -3.44 7.72
N LEU A 117 -1.00 -2.24 7.18
CA LEU A 117 0.03 -1.20 7.34
C LEU A 117 0.16 -0.77 8.81
N HIS A 118 -0.94 -0.52 9.52
CA HIS A 118 -0.90 -0.23 10.95
C HIS A 118 -0.21 -1.33 11.75
N PHE A 119 -0.58 -2.59 11.49
CA PHE A 119 0.05 -3.75 12.11
C PHE A 119 1.56 -3.79 11.85
N LEU A 120 1.97 -3.77 10.58
CA LEU A 120 3.38 -3.92 10.19
C LEU A 120 4.27 -2.75 10.64
N LEU A 121 3.77 -1.50 10.54
CA LEU A 121 4.51 -0.31 10.95
C LEU A 121 4.62 -0.15 12.48
N SER A 122 3.79 -0.88 13.23
CA SER A 122 3.88 -0.97 14.69
C SER A 122 4.89 -2.01 15.16
N GLN A 123 5.42 -2.83 14.26
CA GLN A 123 6.49 -3.78 14.56
C GLN A 123 7.87 -3.14 14.29
N ASP A 124 8.92 -3.65 14.93
CA ASP A 124 10.31 -3.28 14.65
C ASP A 124 10.81 -3.95 13.36
N LEU A 125 10.29 -3.48 12.23
CA LEU A 125 10.58 -4.01 10.89
C LEU A 125 11.16 -2.93 9.98
N PRO A 126 12.24 -3.23 9.24
CA PRO A 126 12.77 -2.30 8.25
C PRO A 126 11.83 -2.20 7.05
N ALA A 127 11.81 -1.03 6.38
CA ALA A 127 10.91 -0.77 5.26
C ALA A 127 10.91 -1.85 4.15
N PRO A 128 12.05 -2.43 3.72
CA PRO A 128 12.07 -3.52 2.76
C PRO A 128 11.25 -4.74 3.21
N ARG A 129 11.32 -5.10 4.50
CA ARG A 129 10.56 -6.22 5.05
C ARG A 129 9.06 -5.92 5.10
N ILE A 130 8.68 -4.69 5.39
CA ILE A 130 7.28 -4.27 5.35
C ILE A 130 6.73 -4.35 3.91
N ARG A 131 7.50 -3.90 2.90
CA ARG A 131 7.10 -4.02 1.48
C ARG A 131 6.89 -5.46 1.05
N GLU A 132 7.74 -6.36 1.51
CA GLU A 132 7.61 -7.80 1.26
C GLU A 132 6.34 -8.37 1.91
N LEU A 133 6.15 -8.12 3.21
CA LEU A 133 5.00 -8.62 3.96
C LEU A 133 3.66 -8.04 3.48
N MET A 134 3.64 -6.79 3.01
CA MET A 134 2.45 -6.20 2.39
C MET A 134 1.98 -7.00 1.17
N GLN A 135 2.89 -7.63 0.43
CA GLN A 135 2.62 -8.43 -0.77
C GLN A 135 2.40 -9.92 -0.49
N GLN A 136 2.47 -10.36 0.78
CA GLN A 136 2.23 -11.75 1.18
C GLN A 136 0.91 -11.87 1.95
N SER A 137 0.12 -12.92 1.68
CA SER A 137 -1.10 -13.18 2.44
C SER A 137 -0.74 -13.63 3.86
N LEU A 138 -1.09 -12.82 4.87
CA LEU A 138 -0.81 -13.14 6.27
C LEU A 138 -1.99 -13.87 6.93
N ARG A 139 -3.21 -13.48 6.57
CA ARG A 139 -4.47 -13.94 7.17
C ARG A 139 -5.59 -14.12 6.13
N GLY A 140 -5.25 -14.27 4.86
CA GLY A 140 -6.23 -14.44 3.76
C GLY A 140 -6.77 -13.12 3.21
N GLU A 141 -6.14 -12.00 3.53
CA GLU A 141 -6.54 -10.65 3.12
C GLU A 141 -6.26 -10.35 1.64
N LEU A 142 -5.43 -11.17 0.99
CA LEU A 142 -5.08 -11.06 -0.42
C LEU A 142 -4.87 -12.43 -1.06
N THR A 143 -5.05 -12.48 -2.38
CA THR A 143 -4.76 -13.60 -3.27
C THR A 143 -3.47 -13.31 -4.06
N PRO A 144 -2.36 -14.06 -3.81
CA PRO A 144 -1.09 -13.87 -4.50
C PRO A 144 -1.11 -14.07 -6.02
#